data_AF-A0A9Q4EWY6-F1
#
_entry.id   AF-A0A9Q4EWY6-F1
#
_cell.length_a   1.000
_cell.length_b   1.000
_cell.length_c   1.000
_cell.angle_alpha   90.00
_cell.angle_beta   90.00
_cell.angle_gamma   90.00
#
_symmetry.space_group_name_H-M   'P 1'
#
loop_
_entity.id
_entity.type
_entity.pdbx_description
1 polymer ?
#
loop_
_entity_poly.entity_id
_entity_poly.type
_entity_poly.pdbx_seq_one_letter_code
_entity_poly.pdbx_strand_id
1 'polypeptide(L)'
;EEGKSRYDLGREKFLEETWKWKEEYADFIRSQWAKLGLGLDYSRERFTLDEGLSKAVREVFVKLYEKGLIYRGEYIINWDPATKTALSDIEVIYKDVQGAFYHMSYPLTDGSGSIEIATTRPETMLGDTAVAVHPEDERYKHLIGKTVILPITNREIPIVGDDYVDMEFGSGAVKITPAHDPNDFELGNRHNLERILVMNEDGTMNENALQYQGMDRFECRKKLVKDLQDAGVLFKIEDHMHSVGHSERSGAVVEPYLSTQWFVRMQPLADAAIELQKKEEKVNFVPDRFEKTYLHWMENIRDWCISRQLWWGHRIPAWYHKETGELHVGLEAPEDSENWEQDTDVLDTWFSSALWPFSTMGWPDVTA
;
A
#
# COMPACT_ATOMS: atom_id res chain seq x y z
N GLU A 1 6.83 8.10 27.42
CA GLU A 1 7.29 8.51 28.77
C GLU A 1 8.66 7.96 29.13
N GLU A 2 8.99 6.70 28.79
CA GLU A 2 10.31 6.12 29.09
C GLU A 2 11.44 6.45 28.10
N GLY A 3 11.14 7.08 26.96
CA GLY A 3 12.15 7.41 25.94
C GLY A 3 12.75 6.20 25.21
N LYS A 4 12.18 5.00 25.36
CA LYS A 4 12.60 3.77 24.67
C LYS A 4 11.70 3.51 23.46
N SER A 5 12.29 3.03 22.38
CA SER A 5 11.58 2.59 21.19
C SER A 5 11.22 1.10 21.27
N ARG A 6 10.30 0.65 20.40
CA ARG A 6 9.99 -0.78 20.25
C ARG A 6 11.25 -1.61 19.91
N TYR A 7 12.16 -1.03 19.13
CA TYR A 7 13.39 -1.71 18.71
C TYR A 7 14.34 -1.96 19.89
N ASP A 8 14.35 -1.07 20.89
CA ASP A 8 15.17 -1.24 22.10
C ASP A 8 14.66 -2.37 23.01
N LEU A 9 13.35 -2.63 22.98
CA LEU A 9 12.70 -3.66 23.80
C LEU A 9 12.82 -5.06 23.18
N GLY A 10 12.83 -5.15 21.85
CA GLY A 10 12.65 -6.40 21.13
C GLY A 10 11.18 -6.87 21.15
N ARG A 11 10.86 -7.82 20.25
CA ARG A 11 9.47 -8.25 20.00
C ARG A 11 8.77 -8.80 21.23
N GLU A 12 9.40 -9.71 21.97
CA GLU A 12 8.78 -10.39 23.12
C GLU A 12 8.38 -9.39 24.21
N LYS A 13 9.31 -8.55 24.67
CA LYS A 13 9.02 -7.53 25.69
C LYS A 13 8.03 -6.49 25.21
N PHE A 14 8.10 -6.08 23.95
CA PHE A 14 7.11 -5.17 23.38
C PHE A 14 5.69 -5.76 23.45
N LEU A 15 5.53 -7.05 23.12
CA LEU A 15 4.25 -7.74 23.23
C LEU A 15 3.75 -7.83 24.67
N GLU A 16 4.63 -8.15 25.62
CA GLU A 16 4.30 -8.16 27.05
C GLU A 16 3.77 -6.80 27.53
N GLU A 17 4.45 -5.71 27.18
CA GLU A 17 4.00 -4.36 27.54
C GLU A 17 2.69 -3.97 26.83
N THR A 18 2.52 -4.38 25.58
CA THR A 18 1.28 -4.12 24.83
C THR A 18 0.09 -4.85 25.47
N TRP A 19 0.28 -6.08 25.96
CA TRP A 19 -0.75 -6.81 26.71
C TRP A 19 -1.10 -6.11 28.04
N LYS A 20 -0.11 -5.63 28.80
CA LYS A 20 -0.36 -4.86 30.03
C LYS A 20 -1.19 -3.61 29.76
N TRP A 21 -0.80 -2.85 28.74
CA TRP A 21 -1.53 -1.66 28.30
C TRP A 21 -2.97 -2.01 27.89
N LYS A 22 -3.15 -3.09 27.12
CA LYS A 22 -4.48 -3.55 26.72
C LYS A 22 -5.36 -3.86 27.93
N GLU A 23 -4.84 -4.53 28.96
CA GLU A 23 -5.65 -4.86 30.14
C GLU A 23 -6.03 -3.61 30.94
N GLU A 24 -5.07 -2.70 31.16
CA GLU A 24 -5.33 -1.42 31.83
C GLU A 24 -6.43 -0.61 31.11
N TYR A 25 -6.34 -0.47 29.79
CA TYR A 25 -7.34 0.28 29.02
C TYR A 25 -8.66 -0.47 28.88
N ALA A 26 -8.67 -1.79 28.83
CA ALA A 26 -9.91 -2.56 28.89
C ALA A 26 -10.67 -2.30 30.19
N ASP A 27 -9.97 -2.25 31.34
CA ASP A 27 -10.58 -1.93 32.63
C ASP A 27 -11.11 -0.49 32.68
N PHE A 28 -10.39 0.47 32.11
CA PHE A 28 -10.90 1.83 31.97
C PHE A 28 -12.16 1.88 31.11
N ILE A 29 -12.18 1.23 29.95
CA ILE A 29 -13.35 1.16 29.06
C ILE A 29 -14.55 0.56 29.78
N ARG A 30 -14.37 -0.57 30.49
CA ARG A 30 -15.42 -1.21 31.30
C ARG A 30 -15.96 -0.28 32.38
N SER A 31 -15.07 0.45 33.08
CA SER A 31 -15.48 1.42 34.10
C SER A 31 -16.34 2.56 33.53
N GLN A 32 -16.03 3.01 32.32
CA GLN A 32 -16.79 4.03 31.60
C GLN A 32 -18.17 3.50 31.18
N TRP A 33 -18.23 2.28 30.62
CA TRP A 33 -19.49 1.62 30.27
C TRP A 33 -20.39 1.40 31.48
N ALA A 34 -19.82 0.98 32.61
CA ALA A 34 -20.55 0.83 33.87
C ALA A 34 -21.13 2.18 34.34
N LYS A 35 -20.35 3.27 34.24
CA LYS A 35 -20.79 4.62 34.60
C LYS A 35 -21.91 5.14 33.69
N LEU A 36 -21.92 4.75 32.42
CA LEU A 36 -22.99 5.06 31.47
C LEU A 36 -24.24 4.20 31.67
N GLY A 37 -24.15 3.13 32.47
CA GLY A 37 -25.27 2.22 32.74
C GLY A 37 -25.59 1.28 31.57
N LEU A 38 -24.60 0.89 30.77
CA LEU A 38 -24.80 -0.02 29.64
C LEU A 38 -25.09 -1.46 30.12
N GLY A 39 -26.23 -2.01 29.72
CA GLY A 39 -26.63 -3.39 30.00
C GLY A 39 -26.00 -4.39 29.03
N LEU A 40 -24.72 -4.68 29.19
CA LEU A 40 -23.94 -5.58 28.33
C LEU A 40 -23.82 -7.00 28.93
N ASP A 41 -23.74 -8.02 28.07
CA ASP A 41 -23.48 -9.40 28.50
C ASP A 41 -21.96 -9.66 28.61
N TYR A 42 -21.40 -9.37 29.79
CA TYR A 42 -19.98 -9.59 30.08
C TYR A 42 -19.57 -11.08 30.05
N SER A 43 -20.51 -12.02 30.15
CA SER A 43 -20.18 -13.46 30.04
C SER A 43 -19.73 -13.85 28.62
N ARG A 44 -20.10 -13.02 27.64
CA ARG A 44 -19.76 -13.17 26.22
C ARG A 44 -18.79 -12.09 25.75
N GLU A 45 -18.10 -11.42 26.67
CA GLU A 45 -17.06 -10.46 26.28
C GLU A 45 -16.03 -11.18 25.39
N ARG A 46 -15.63 -10.49 24.32
CA ARG A 46 -14.68 -10.99 23.33
C ARG A 46 -13.60 -9.95 23.10
N PHE A 47 -12.43 -10.44 22.74
CA PHE A 47 -11.31 -9.61 22.34
C PHE A 47 -10.77 -10.09 21.01
N THR A 48 -10.37 -9.18 20.14
CA THR A 48 -9.93 -9.54 18.78
C THR A 48 -8.75 -10.50 18.78
N LEU A 49 -7.87 -10.47 19.78
CA LEU A 49 -6.76 -11.42 19.92
C LEU A 49 -7.01 -12.50 20.98
N ASP A 50 -8.26 -12.77 21.38
CA ASP A 50 -8.56 -13.95 22.20
C ASP A 50 -8.41 -15.26 21.40
N GLU A 51 -8.41 -16.39 22.11
CA GLU A 51 -8.17 -17.71 21.49
C GLU A 51 -9.23 -18.06 20.45
N GLY A 52 -10.51 -17.78 20.72
CA GLY A 52 -11.62 -18.13 19.84
C GLY A 52 -11.58 -17.31 18.55
N LEU A 53 -11.39 -16.00 18.66
CA LEU A 53 -11.30 -15.11 17.50
C LEU A 53 -10.01 -15.37 16.71
N SER A 54 -8.89 -15.68 17.38
CA SER A 54 -7.66 -16.08 16.71
C SER A 54 -7.81 -17.39 15.91
N LYS A 55 -8.64 -18.33 16.36
CA LYS A 55 -9.02 -19.52 15.56
C LYS A 55 -9.87 -19.13 14.36
N ALA A 56 -10.88 -18.26 14.54
CA ALA A 56 -11.71 -17.75 13.44
C ALA A 56 -10.86 -17.08 12.34
N VAL A 57 -9.92 -16.21 12.73
CA VAL A 57 -9.05 -15.50 11.80
C VAL A 57 -8.19 -16.46 10.97
N ARG A 58 -7.56 -17.45 11.61
CA ARG A 58 -6.77 -18.47 10.91
C ARG A 58 -7.63 -19.30 9.95
N GLU A 59 -8.81 -19.72 10.40
CA GLU A 59 -9.76 -20.50 9.60
C GLU A 59 -10.21 -19.74 8.34
N VAL A 60 -10.56 -18.45 8.47
CA VAL A 60 -10.92 -17.62 7.31
C VAL A 60 -9.74 -17.45 6.37
N PHE A 61 -8.55 -17.15 6.89
CA PHE A 61 -7.37 -16.95 6.06
C PHE A 61 -7.09 -18.19 5.20
N VAL A 62 -7.00 -19.37 5.81
CA VAL A 62 -6.72 -20.62 5.09
C VAL A 62 -7.81 -20.91 4.07
N LYS A 63 -9.10 -20.79 4.44
CA LYS A 63 -10.21 -21.03 3.52
C LYS A 63 -10.25 -20.06 2.33
N LEU A 64 -9.94 -18.79 2.54
CA LEU A 64 -9.89 -17.82 1.44
C LEU A 64 -8.66 -18.05 0.56
N TYR A 65 -7.53 -18.49 1.13
CA TYR A 65 -6.35 -18.89 0.36
C TYR A 65 -6.62 -20.12 -0.51
N GLU A 66 -7.21 -21.18 0.04
CA GLU A 66 -7.59 -22.39 -0.71
C GLU A 66 -8.57 -22.10 -1.86
N LYS A 67 -9.42 -21.08 -1.70
CA LYS A 67 -10.34 -20.59 -2.74
C LYS A 67 -9.68 -19.69 -3.78
N GLY A 68 -8.39 -19.38 -3.65
CA GLY A 68 -7.66 -18.45 -4.52
C GLY A 68 -8.06 -16.97 -4.35
N LEU A 69 -8.81 -16.66 -3.27
CA LEU A 69 -9.22 -15.30 -2.93
C LEU A 69 -8.14 -14.56 -2.14
N ILE A 70 -7.32 -15.27 -1.35
CA ILE A 70 -6.09 -14.71 -0.80
C ILE A 70 -4.92 -15.12 -1.69
N TYR A 71 -4.06 -14.16 -2.02
CA TYR A 71 -2.84 -14.40 -2.78
C TYR A 71 -1.70 -13.52 -2.27
N ARG A 72 -0.47 -13.92 -2.59
CA ARG A 72 0.73 -13.14 -2.32
C ARG A 72 1.27 -12.62 -3.65
N GLY A 73 1.57 -11.33 -3.71
CA GLY A 73 2.04 -10.70 -4.94
C GLY A 73 2.74 -9.38 -4.69
N GLU A 74 3.45 -8.89 -5.70
CA GLU A 74 3.99 -7.54 -5.70
C GLU A 74 2.92 -6.55 -6.16
N TYR A 75 2.72 -5.51 -5.36
CA TYR A 75 1.79 -4.43 -5.68
C TYR A 75 2.30 -3.11 -5.11
N ILE A 76 1.81 -2.00 -5.66
CA ILE A 76 2.02 -0.68 -5.04
C ILE A 76 1.09 -0.55 -3.85
N ILE A 77 1.70 -0.40 -2.68
CA ILE A 77 0.99 -0.20 -1.43
C ILE A 77 1.20 1.20 -0.89
N ASN A 78 0.26 1.66 -0.08
CA ASN A 78 0.48 2.82 0.77
C ASN A 78 1.45 2.42 1.88
N TRP A 79 2.63 3.00 1.90
CA TRP A 79 3.67 2.71 2.89
C TRP A 79 3.89 3.90 3.81
N ASP A 80 4.00 3.64 5.11
CA ASP A 80 4.42 4.63 6.10
C ASP A 80 5.93 4.48 6.38
N PRO A 81 6.80 5.37 5.87
CA PRO A 81 8.24 5.26 6.07
C PRO A 81 8.68 5.45 7.53
N ALA A 82 7.88 6.17 8.33
CA ALA A 82 8.22 6.43 9.74
C ALA A 82 7.96 5.20 10.60
N THR A 83 6.87 4.47 10.34
CA THR A 83 6.49 3.27 11.11
C THR A 83 6.84 1.96 10.42
N LYS A 84 7.33 2.03 9.16
CA LYS A 84 7.75 0.91 8.31
C LYS A 84 6.69 -0.18 8.19
N THR A 85 5.51 0.21 7.75
CA THR A 85 4.39 -0.72 7.55
C THR A 85 3.51 -0.27 6.39
N ALA A 86 2.89 -1.26 5.73
CA ALA A 86 1.79 -1.03 4.82
C ALA A 86 0.58 -0.41 5.56
N LEU A 87 -0.18 0.41 4.83
CA LEU A 87 -1.43 1.04 5.22
C LEU A 87 -2.53 0.63 4.23
N SER A 88 -3.76 0.51 4.72
CA SER A 88 -4.94 0.45 3.86
C SER A 88 -5.32 1.85 3.35
N ASP A 89 -6.10 1.94 2.27
CA ASP A 89 -6.56 3.22 1.71
C ASP A 89 -7.35 4.06 2.74
N ILE A 90 -8.07 3.42 3.65
CA ILE A 90 -8.85 4.10 4.71
C ILE A 90 -7.98 4.68 5.83
N GLU A 91 -6.72 4.27 5.94
CA GLU A 91 -5.74 4.78 6.93
C GLU A 91 -4.94 5.98 6.37
N VAL A 92 -5.24 6.43 5.14
CA VAL A 92 -4.57 7.55 4.47
C VAL A 92 -5.45 8.79 4.50
N ILE A 93 -4.95 9.86 5.13
CA ILE A 93 -5.62 11.16 5.20
C ILE A 93 -4.98 12.11 4.20
N TYR A 94 -5.75 12.55 3.22
CA TYR A 94 -5.31 13.50 2.21
C TYR A 94 -5.35 14.94 2.72
N LYS A 95 -4.27 15.69 2.44
CA LYS A 95 -4.13 17.12 2.76
C LYS A 95 -3.63 17.87 1.54
N ASP A 96 -4.17 19.05 1.29
CA ASP A 96 -3.66 19.93 0.23
C ASP A 96 -2.34 20.56 0.66
N VAL A 97 -1.32 20.37 -0.17
CA VAL A 97 0.04 20.88 0.09
C VAL A 97 0.48 21.73 -1.09
N GLN A 98 1.07 22.88 -0.78
CA GLN A 98 1.75 23.71 -1.78
C GLN A 98 3.03 22.98 -2.23
N GLY A 99 3.01 22.48 -3.46
CA GLY A 99 4.15 21.86 -4.11
C GLY A 99 4.61 22.62 -5.34
N ALA A 100 5.34 21.91 -6.18
CA ALA A 100 5.82 22.42 -7.45
C ALA A 100 5.67 21.35 -8.54
N PHE A 101 5.56 21.83 -9.77
CA PHE A 101 5.50 21.03 -10.98
C PHE A 101 6.74 21.32 -11.82
N TYR A 102 7.51 20.26 -12.08
CA TYR A 102 8.87 20.33 -12.60
C TYR A 102 8.86 19.90 -14.07
N HIS A 103 9.23 20.79 -14.98
CA HIS A 103 9.31 20.52 -16.42
C HIS A 103 10.74 20.25 -16.85
N MET A 104 10.96 19.04 -17.36
CA MET A 104 12.26 18.47 -17.71
C MET A 104 12.30 18.08 -19.17
N SER A 105 13.47 18.14 -19.79
CA SER A 105 13.70 17.70 -21.17
C SER A 105 14.52 16.41 -21.18
N TYR A 106 13.96 15.32 -21.72
CA TYR A 106 14.65 14.04 -21.89
C TYR A 106 15.12 13.91 -23.34
N PRO A 107 16.44 13.79 -23.60
CA PRO A 107 16.95 13.67 -24.95
C PRO A 107 16.63 12.30 -25.58
N LEU A 108 16.29 12.29 -26.86
CA LEU A 108 16.11 11.07 -27.64
C LEU A 108 17.47 10.40 -27.90
N THR A 109 17.51 9.07 -27.84
CA THR A 109 18.75 8.28 -28.06
C THR A 109 19.29 8.42 -29.49
N ASP A 110 18.41 8.64 -30.47
CA ASP A 110 18.76 8.84 -31.88
C ASP A 110 19.30 10.25 -32.20
N GLY A 111 19.36 11.13 -31.20
CA GLY A 111 19.82 12.51 -31.35
C GLY A 111 18.87 13.43 -32.14
N SER A 112 17.66 12.96 -32.47
CA SER A 112 16.69 13.73 -33.28
C SER A 112 15.99 14.86 -32.50
N GLY A 113 16.16 14.92 -31.18
CA GLY A 113 15.59 15.96 -30.34
C GLY A 113 15.45 15.53 -28.88
N SER A 114 14.41 16.02 -28.24
CA SER A 114 14.06 15.72 -26.86
C SER A 114 12.55 15.74 -26.66
N ILE A 115 12.07 15.14 -25.57
CA ILE A 115 10.68 15.19 -25.13
C ILE A 115 10.57 15.94 -23.81
N GLU A 116 9.54 16.76 -23.66
CA GLU A 116 9.25 17.46 -22.42
C GLU A 116 8.40 16.58 -21.50
N ILE A 117 8.81 16.45 -20.25
CA ILE A 117 8.12 15.70 -19.21
C ILE A 117 7.83 16.62 -18.05
N ALA A 118 6.66 16.46 -17.43
CA ALA A 118 6.32 17.17 -16.21
C ALA A 118 6.00 16.21 -15.05
N THR A 119 6.43 16.57 -13.83
CA THR A 119 6.20 15.75 -12.62
C THR A 119 6.12 16.61 -11.37
N THR A 120 5.41 16.14 -10.34
CA THR A 120 5.47 16.69 -8.97
C THR A 120 6.54 16.05 -8.10
N ARG A 121 7.11 14.90 -8.54
CA ARG A 121 8.03 14.06 -7.76
C ARG A 121 9.32 13.75 -8.56
N PRO A 122 10.23 14.71 -8.72
CA PRO A 122 11.42 14.52 -9.54
C PRO A 122 12.36 13.45 -8.96
N GLU A 123 12.42 13.24 -7.64
CA GLU A 123 13.24 12.19 -7.02
C GLU A 123 12.86 10.77 -7.46
N THR A 124 11.61 10.53 -7.86
CA THR A 124 11.19 9.23 -8.38
C THR A 124 11.73 8.97 -9.78
N MET A 125 12.15 10.00 -10.53
CA MET A 125 12.61 9.86 -11.91
C MET A 125 13.78 8.89 -12.07
N LEU A 126 14.56 8.71 -11.00
CA LEU A 126 15.68 7.77 -10.94
C LEU A 126 15.20 6.30 -11.12
N GLY A 127 13.92 6.03 -10.89
CA GLY A 127 13.24 4.76 -11.12
C GLY A 127 12.39 4.72 -12.39
N ASP A 128 12.46 5.73 -13.26
CA ASP A 128 11.70 5.76 -14.51
C ASP A 128 12.12 4.59 -15.42
N THR A 129 11.13 3.87 -15.94
CA THR A 129 11.33 2.75 -16.89
C THR A 129 10.63 2.96 -18.22
N ALA A 130 9.81 4.00 -18.37
CA ALA A 130 9.32 4.49 -19.65
C ALA A 130 8.91 5.97 -19.58
N VAL A 131 8.63 6.53 -20.75
CA VAL A 131 7.82 7.74 -20.91
C VAL A 131 6.53 7.34 -21.63
N ALA A 132 5.37 7.73 -21.11
CA ALA A 132 4.10 7.50 -21.79
C ALA A 132 3.60 8.77 -22.47
N VAL A 133 3.02 8.61 -23.66
CA VAL A 133 2.32 9.67 -24.39
C VAL A 133 0.98 9.14 -24.89
N HIS A 134 0.02 10.03 -25.09
CA HIS A 134 -1.26 9.62 -25.66
C HIS A 134 -1.09 9.20 -27.13
N PRO A 135 -1.63 8.05 -27.59
CA PRO A 135 -1.47 7.57 -28.97
C PRO A 135 -1.98 8.54 -30.05
N GLU A 136 -2.96 9.37 -29.71
CA GLU A 136 -3.56 10.36 -30.60
C GLU A 136 -2.93 11.77 -30.47
N ASP A 137 -1.94 11.97 -29.60
CA ASP A 137 -1.27 13.26 -29.48
C ASP A 137 -0.36 13.51 -30.68
N GLU A 138 -0.79 14.36 -31.61
CA GLU A 138 -0.04 14.74 -32.81
C GLU A 138 1.37 15.27 -32.50
N ARG A 139 1.60 15.83 -31.31
CA ARG A 139 2.91 16.35 -30.87
C ARG A 139 3.91 15.23 -30.63
N TYR A 140 3.48 14.06 -30.14
CA TYR A 140 4.39 13.01 -29.67
C TYR A 140 4.13 11.61 -30.24
N LYS A 141 3.03 11.37 -30.96
CA LYS A 141 2.70 10.04 -31.52
C LYS A 141 3.81 9.45 -32.38
N HIS A 142 4.59 10.30 -33.05
CA HIS A 142 5.73 9.92 -33.90
C HIS A 142 6.96 9.47 -33.10
N LEU A 143 6.94 9.62 -31.78
CA LEU A 143 7.99 9.18 -30.85
C LEU A 143 7.68 7.82 -30.21
N ILE A 144 6.45 7.31 -30.32
CA ILE A 144 6.07 6.00 -29.77
C ILE A 144 6.96 4.91 -30.40
N GLY A 145 7.56 4.07 -29.55
CA GLY A 145 8.51 3.03 -29.93
C GLY A 145 9.96 3.50 -30.06
N LYS A 146 10.23 4.81 -29.95
CA LYS A 146 11.60 5.33 -29.77
C LYS A 146 12.04 5.21 -28.31
N THR A 147 13.32 5.51 -28.04
CA THR A 147 13.88 5.54 -26.69
C THR A 147 14.44 6.92 -26.35
N VAL A 148 14.45 7.25 -25.06
CA VAL A 148 15.07 8.46 -24.49
C VAL A 148 16.17 8.07 -23.52
N ILE A 149 17.13 8.97 -23.32
CA ILE A 149 18.13 8.84 -22.27
C ILE A 149 17.56 9.51 -21.02
N LEU A 150 17.36 8.73 -19.98
CA LEU A 150 16.94 9.22 -18.68
C LEU A 150 18.08 10.05 -18.04
N PRO A 151 17.87 11.35 -17.78
CA PRO A 151 18.91 12.19 -17.20
C PRO A 151 19.41 11.65 -15.86
N ILE A 152 20.67 11.97 -15.53
CA ILE A 152 21.42 11.49 -14.36
C ILE A 152 21.80 10.00 -14.42
N THR A 153 20.84 9.11 -14.65
CA THR A 153 21.10 7.66 -14.68
C THR A 153 21.71 7.19 -16.00
N ASN A 154 21.50 7.95 -17.09
CA ASN A 154 21.89 7.61 -18.45
C ASN A 154 21.33 6.27 -18.95
N ARG A 155 20.24 5.78 -18.36
CA ARG A 155 19.53 4.60 -18.86
C ARG A 155 18.74 4.94 -20.11
N GLU A 156 18.67 4.00 -21.05
CA GLU A 156 17.75 4.10 -22.18
C GLU A 156 16.40 3.53 -21.77
N ILE A 157 15.34 4.34 -21.90
CA ILE A 157 13.96 3.92 -21.60
C ILE A 157 13.04 4.16 -22.80
N PRO A 158 12.06 3.27 -23.05
CA PRO A 158 11.14 3.40 -24.18
C PRO A 158 10.12 4.53 -23.99
N ILE A 159 9.64 5.06 -25.12
CA ILE A 159 8.42 5.85 -25.19
C ILE A 159 7.27 4.92 -25.60
N VAL A 160 6.25 4.82 -24.75
CA VAL A 160 5.06 3.98 -24.96
C VAL A 160 3.81 4.83 -25.22
N GLY A 161 2.87 4.27 -25.97
CA GLY A 161 1.56 4.90 -26.21
C GLY A 161 0.51 4.33 -25.27
N ASP A 162 -0.15 5.17 -24.45
CA ASP A 162 -1.21 4.75 -23.53
C ASP A 162 -2.31 5.82 -23.42
N ASP A 163 -3.57 5.40 -23.45
CA ASP A 163 -4.75 6.28 -23.41
C ASP A 163 -5.03 6.86 -22.02
N TYR A 164 -4.35 6.37 -20.98
CA TYR A 164 -4.34 6.97 -19.65
C TYR A 164 -3.74 8.38 -19.64
N VAL A 165 -2.86 8.72 -20.59
CA VAL A 165 -2.16 10.00 -20.61
C VAL A 165 -3.09 11.12 -21.05
N ASP A 166 -3.33 12.09 -20.17
CA ASP A 166 -4.05 13.31 -20.52
C ASP A 166 -3.18 14.24 -21.38
N MET A 167 -3.64 14.52 -22.61
CA MET A 167 -2.96 15.39 -23.56
C MET A 167 -2.92 16.86 -23.09
N GLU A 168 -3.88 17.30 -22.29
CA GLU A 168 -4.00 18.69 -21.83
C GLU A 168 -3.22 18.94 -20.53
N PHE A 169 -2.88 17.88 -19.79
CA PHE A 169 -2.17 17.99 -18.51
C PHE A 169 -0.65 18.08 -18.69
N GLY A 170 -0.06 19.13 -18.14
CA GLY A 170 1.40 19.35 -18.18
C GLY A 170 1.92 19.46 -19.61
N SER A 171 2.84 18.57 -19.99
CA SER A 171 3.37 18.53 -21.36
C SER A 171 2.54 17.65 -22.31
N GLY A 172 1.67 16.76 -21.81
CA GLY A 172 1.09 15.66 -22.58
C GLY A 172 1.98 14.41 -22.67
N ALA A 173 3.10 14.40 -21.94
CA ALA A 173 3.98 13.25 -21.78
C ALA A 173 4.35 13.05 -20.31
N VAL A 174 4.24 11.82 -19.83
CA VAL A 174 4.36 11.47 -18.40
C VAL A 174 5.50 10.50 -18.20
N LYS A 175 6.35 10.75 -17.20
CA LYS A 175 7.35 9.77 -16.75
C LYS A 175 6.68 8.60 -16.03
N ILE A 176 7.10 7.37 -16.33
CA ILE A 176 6.52 6.16 -15.77
C ILE A 176 7.49 5.51 -14.79
N THR A 177 7.10 5.51 -13.52
CA THR A 177 7.80 4.93 -12.36
C THR A 177 6.97 3.83 -11.69
N PRO A 178 6.92 2.61 -12.27
CA PRO A 178 6.01 1.57 -11.79
C PRO A 178 6.20 1.16 -10.33
N ALA A 179 7.36 1.45 -9.72
CA ALA A 179 7.65 1.10 -8.32
C ALA A 179 7.29 2.19 -7.29
N HIS A 180 6.83 3.38 -7.73
CA HIS A 180 6.60 4.55 -6.85
C HIS A 180 5.29 5.32 -7.09
N ASP A 181 4.44 4.84 -8.00
CA ASP A 181 3.12 5.42 -8.26
C ASP A 181 2.13 4.32 -8.69
N PRO A 182 0.90 4.30 -8.14
CA PRO A 182 -0.07 3.25 -8.43
C PRO A 182 -0.57 3.27 -9.88
N ASN A 183 -0.67 4.45 -10.51
CA ASN A 183 -1.10 4.54 -11.91
C ASN A 183 0.03 4.10 -12.85
N ASP A 184 1.25 4.51 -12.55
CA ASP A 184 2.45 4.06 -13.28
C ASP A 184 2.63 2.55 -13.16
N PHE A 185 2.26 1.94 -12.02
CA PHE A 185 2.28 0.49 -11.86
C PHE A 185 1.31 -0.22 -12.79
N GLU A 186 0.07 0.26 -12.89
CA GLU A 186 -0.92 -0.33 -13.79
C GLU A 186 -0.54 -0.13 -15.27
N LEU A 187 0.01 1.03 -15.63
CA LEU A 187 0.56 1.27 -16.95
C LEU A 187 1.77 0.35 -17.21
N GLY A 188 2.64 0.19 -16.22
CA GLY A 188 3.76 -0.76 -16.25
C GLY A 188 3.30 -2.20 -16.48
N ASN A 189 2.18 -2.61 -15.90
CA ASN A 189 1.59 -3.94 -16.17
C ASN A 189 1.11 -4.07 -17.61
N ARG A 190 0.43 -3.06 -18.16
CA ARG A 190 -0.08 -3.07 -19.55
C ARG A 190 1.04 -3.15 -20.59
N HIS A 191 2.17 -2.49 -20.32
CA HIS A 191 3.32 -2.42 -21.23
C HIS A 191 4.48 -3.34 -20.84
N ASN A 192 4.31 -4.18 -19.82
CA ASN A 192 5.34 -5.09 -19.30
C ASN A 192 6.67 -4.38 -18.98
N LEU A 193 6.59 -3.25 -18.28
CA LEU A 193 7.73 -2.44 -17.89
C LEU A 193 8.41 -3.00 -16.63
N GLU A 194 9.74 -2.81 -16.56
CA GLU A 194 10.51 -3.11 -15.36
C GLU A 194 10.05 -2.21 -14.19
N ARG A 195 10.18 -2.73 -12.97
CA ARG A 195 9.83 -2.02 -11.74
C ARG A 195 11.09 -1.77 -10.94
N ILE A 196 11.60 -0.53 -10.99
CA ILE A 196 12.86 -0.17 -10.33
C ILE A 196 12.58 0.62 -9.06
N LEU A 197 12.80 -0.02 -7.92
CA LEU A 197 12.68 0.61 -6.61
C LEU A 197 13.93 1.45 -6.30
N VAL A 198 13.74 2.74 -5.94
CA VAL A 198 14.83 3.68 -5.65
C VAL A 198 14.86 4.18 -4.20
N MET A 199 13.90 3.72 -3.38
CA MET A 199 13.78 4.08 -1.98
C MET A 199 13.86 2.83 -1.11
N ASN A 200 14.48 2.97 0.06
CA ASN A 200 14.42 2.02 1.16
C ASN A 200 13.09 2.17 1.92
N GLU A 201 12.80 1.20 2.79
CA GLU A 201 11.61 1.21 3.64
C GLU A 201 11.50 2.42 4.59
N ASP A 202 12.59 3.10 4.91
CA ASP A 202 12.56 4.33 5.73
C ASP A 202 12.40 5.62 4.91
N GLY A 203 12.25 5.50 3.58
CA GLY A 203 12.15 6.65 2.68
C GLY A 203 13.49 7.31 2.35
N THR A 204 14.62 6.71 2.74
CA THR A 204 15.93 7.08 2.21
C THR A 204 16.17 6.48 0.83
N MET A 205 17.02 7.10 0.03
CA MET A 205 17.33 6.61 -1.31
C MET A 205 18.29 5.39 -1.27
N ASN A 206 18.04 4.39 -2.11
CA ASN A 206 18.85 3.15 -2.18
C ASN A 206 19.96 3.23 -3.27
N GLU A 207 20.61 2.10 -3.57
CA GLU A 207 21.68 2.00 -4.56
C GLU A 207 21.28 2.40 -5.99
N ASN A 208 20.00 2.23 -6.36
CA ASN A 208 19.50 2.63 -7.67
C ASN A 208 19.41 4.16 -7.84
N ALA A 209 19.57 4.91 -6.74
CA ALA A 209 19.60 6.38 -6.75
C ALA A 209 21.02 6.96 -6.94
N LEU A 210 22.03 6.14 -7.22
CA LEU A 210 23.40 6.58 -7.56
C LEU A 210 23.98 7.53 -6.50
N GLN A 211 24.41 8.74 -6.88
CA GLN A 211 25.00 9.72 -5.97
C GLN A 211 24.07 10.24 -4.87
N TYR A 212 22.78 9.91 -4.92
CA TYR A 212 21.81 10.29 -3.90
C TYR A 212 21.60 9.21 -2.84
N GLN A 213 22.24 8.04 -2.97
CA GLN A 213 22.12 6.94 -2.02
C GLN A 213 22.36 7.41 -0.57
N GLY A 214 21.47 6.99 0.33
CA GLY A 214 21.50 7.33 1.75
C GLY A 214 20.90 8.69 2.13
N MET A 215 20.52 9.54 1.15
CA MET A 215 19.80 10.79 1.44
C MET A 215 18.34 10.51 1.77
N ASP A 216 17.72 11.31 2.64
CA ASP A 216 16.25 11.35 2.73
C ASP A 216 15.66 11.81 1.40
N ARG A 217 14.52 11.25 0.99
CA ARG A 217 13.87 11.57 -0.29
C ARG A 217 13.60 13.06 -0.52
N PHE A 218 13.29 13.84 0.52
CA PHE A 218 13.04 15.28 0.37
C PHE A 218 14.34 16.06 0.22
N GLU A 219 15.43 15.60 0.85
CA GLU A 219 16.77 16.14 0.64
C GLU A 219 17.29 15.78 -0.77
N CYS A 220 17.09 14.53 -1.18
CA CYS A 220 17.36 14.06 -2.53
C CYS A 220 16.62 14.91 -3.56
N ARG A 221 15.30 15.16 -3.37
CA ARG A 221 14.52 16.04 -4.25
C ARG A 221 15.17 17.41 -4.43
N LYS A 222 15.54 18.07 -3.33
CA LYS A 222 16.18 19.41 -3.38
C LYS A 222 17.51 19.38 -4.13
N LYS A 223 18.33 18.37 -3.87
CA LYS A 223 19.64 18.24 -4.52
C LYS A 223 19.50 17.89 -6.00
N LEU A 224 18.66 16.91 -6.34
CA LEU A 224 18.40 16.48 -7.70
C LEU A 224 17.85 17.62 -8.55
N VAL A 225 16.89 18.40 -8.03
CA VAL A 225 16.37 19.59 -8.73
C VAL A 225 17.49 20.55 -9.10
N LYS A 226 18.41 20.83 -8.17
CA LYS A 226 19.57 21.69 -8.45
C LYS A 226 20.48 21.07 -9.51
N ASP A 227 20.83 19.79 -9.38
CA ASP A 227 21.71 19.10 -10.33
C ASP A 227 21.10 19.09 -11.74
N LEU A 228 19.77 18.94 -11.86
CA LEU A 228 19.04 19.00 -13.14
C LEU A 228 19.00 20.42 -13.73
N GLN A 229 18.90 21.47 -12.91
CA GLN A 229 19.00 22.86 -13.37
C GLN A 229 20.41 23.18 -13.87
N ASP A 230 21.43 22.76 -13.12
CA ASP A 230 22.84 22.95 -13.48
C ASP A 230 23.19 22.21 -14.79
N ALA A 231 22.54 21.06 -15.04
CA ALA A 231 22.63 20.32 -16.29
C ALA A 231 21.77 20.88 -17.44
N GLY A 232 20.94 21.90 -17.19
CA GLY A 232 20.01 22.47 -18.18
C GLY A 232 18.85 21.54 -18.57
N VAL A 233 18.66 20.44 -17.83
CA VAL A 233 17.59 19.46 -18.06
C VAL A 233 16.25 19.98 -17.53
N LEU A 234 16.25 20.57 -16.33
CA LEU A 234 15.09 21.20 -15.72
C LEU A 234 15.06 22.68 -16.08
N PHE A 235 14.10 23.09 -16.92
CA PHE A 235 14.04 24.45 -17.45
C PHE A 235 12.88 25.30 -16.92
N LYS A 236 11.90 24.67 -16.26
CA LYS A 236 10.75 25.39 -15.68
C LYS A 236 10.24 24.69 -14.42
N ILE A 237 9.87 25.49 -13.42
CA ILE A 237 9.25 25.06 -12.17
C ILE A 237 8.02 25.94 -11.98
N GLU A 238 6.85 25.33 -11.81
CA GLU A 238 5.58 26.01 -11.55
C GLU A 238 5.07 25.68 -10.16
N ASP A 239 4.41 26.64 -9.53
CA ASP A 239 3.71 26.40 -8.27
C ASP A 239 2.47 25.53 -8.53
N HIS A 240 2.32 24.45 -7.76
CA HIS A 240 1.22 23.52 -7.94
C HIS A 240 0.71 22.99 -6.60
N MET A 241 -0.57 23.26 -6.32
CA MET A 241 -1.24 22.70 -5.15
C MET A 241 -1.75 21.31 -5.48
N HIS A 242 -1.38 20.32 -4.68
CA HIS A 242 -1.78 18.94 -4.88
C HIS A 242 -2.12 18.26 -3.56
N SER A 243 -2.93 17.20 -3.65
CA SER A 243 -3.36 16.44 -2.49
C SER A 243 -2.35 15.35 -2.16
N VAL A 244 -1.84 15.35 -0.93
CA VAL A 244 -0.81 14.42 -0.44
C VAL A 244 -1.39 13.56 0.67
N GLY A 245 -1.25 12.24 0.55
CA GLY A 245 -1.65 11.26 1.56
C GLY A 245 -0.72 11.27 2.77
N HIS A 246 -1.29 11.28 3.97
CA HIS A 246 -0.57 11.18 5.23
C HIS A 246 -1.11 10.02 6.06
N SER A 247 -0.23 9.30 6.75
CA SER A 247 -0.61 8.24 7.69
C SER A 247 -1.50 8.81 8.79
N GLU A 248 -2.68 8.23 9.02
CA GLU A 248 -3.57 8.61 10.12
C GLU A 248 -2.85 8.54 11.48
N ARG A 249 -1.96 7.54 11.64
CA ARG A 249 -1.32 7.22 12.92
C ARG A 249 -0.06 8.05 13.17
N SER A 250 0.85 8.11 12.20
CA SER A 250 2.15 8.78 12.38
C SER A 250 2.15 10.23 11.86
N GLY A 251 1.23 10.57 10.96
CA GLY A 251 1.21 11.83 10.25
C GLY A 251 2.30 11.96 9.17
N ALA A 252 3.12 10.93 8.94
CA ALA A 252 4.13 10.93 7.89
C ALA A 252 3.48 10.95 6.49
N VAL A 253 4.16 11.56 5.52
CA VAL A 253 3.77 11.48 4.11
C VAL A 253 3.86 10.01 3.66
N VAL A 254 2.76 9.49 3.13
CA VAL A 254 2.65 8.12 2.63
C VAL A 254 3.40 8.01 1.32
N GLU A 255 4.17 6.93 1.19
CA GLU A 255 4.89 6.60 -0.04
C GLU A 255 4.15 5.46 -0.75
N PRO A 256 3.78 5.62 -2.03
CA PRO A 256 3.47 4.47 -2.85
C PRO A 256 4.76 3.66 -3.04
N TYR A 257 4.75 2.42 -2.57
CA TYR A 257 5.95 1.59 -2.49
C TYR A 257 5.67 0.20 -3.05
N LEU A 258 6.55 -0.31 -3.91
CA LEU A 258 6.46 -1.68 -4.39
C LEU A 258 6.86 -2.65 -3.29
N SER A 259 5.92 -3.49 -2.87
CA SER A 259 6.17 -4.49 -1.85
C SER A 259 5.47 -5.80 -2.17
N THR A 260 6.10 -6.92 -1.78
CA THR A 260 5.45 -8.23 -1.80
C THR A 260 4.59 -8.35 -0.55
N GLN A 261 3.27 -8.43 -0.72
CA GLN A 261 2.31 -8.46 0.37
C GLN A 261 1.22 -9.51 0.12
N TRP A 262 0.41 -9.75 1.15
CA TRP A 262 -0.79 -10.58 1.07
C TRP A 262 -2.00 -9.72 0.75
N PHE A 263 -2.78 -10.18 -0.22
CA PHE A 263 -3.96 -9.48 -0.71
C PHE A 263 -5.19 -10.37 -0.69
N VAL A 264 -6.36 -9.77 -0.48
CA VAL A 264 -7.66 -10.38 -0.77
C VAL A 264 -8.16 -9.85 -2.10
N ARG A 265 -8.53 -10.76 -3.02
CA ARG A 265 -9.26 -10.45 -4.25
C ARG A 265 -10.64 -9.94 -3.89
N MET A 266 -10.83 -8.62 -3.93
CA MET A 266 -12.05 -7.99 -3.43
C MET A 266 -13.18 -8.01 -4.45
N GLN A 267 -12.87 -7.98 -5.75
CA GLN A 267 -13.91 -7.89 -6.79
C GLN A 267 -15.00 -8.96 -6.67
N PRO A 268 -14.70 -10.28 -6.54
CA PRO A 268 -15.75 -11.29 -6.43
C PRO A 268 -16.57 -11.17 -5.14
N LEU A 269 -15.97 -10.64 -4.07
CA LEU A 269 -16.63 -10.42 -2.79
C LEU A 269 -17.56 -9.21 -2.83
N ALA A 270 -17.12 -8.12 -3.47
CA ALA A 270 -17.90 -6.92 -3.67
C ALA A 270 -19.08 -7.16 -4.62
N ASP A 271 -18.87 -7.90 -5.71
CA ASP A 271 -19.93 -8.30 -6.63
C ASP A 271 -21.04 -9.06 -5.89
N ALA A 272 -20.67 -10.02 -5.04
CA ALA A 272 -21.62 -10.77 -4.23
C ALA A 272 -22.41 -9.87 -3.26
N ALA A 273 -21.76 -8.87 -2.68
CA ALA A 273 -22.38 -7.93 -1.75
C ALA A 273 -23.31 -6.92 -2.45
N ILE A 274 -22.93 -6.44 -3.64
CA ILE A 274 -23.78 -5.61 -4.51
C ILE A 274 -25.01 -6.40 -4.97
N GLU A 275 -24.84 -7.66 -5.38
CA GLU A 275 -25.95 -8.53 -5.77
C GLU A 275 -26.92 -8.80 -4.60
N LEU A 276 -26.42 -8.89 -3.36
CA LEU A 276 -27.27 -8.99 -2.18
C LEU A 276 -28.15 -7.75 -2.01
N GLN A 277 -27.62 -6.54 -2.24
CA GLN A 277 -28.40 -5.31 -2.13
C GLN A 277 -29.49 -5.14 -3.19
N LYS A 278 -29.47 -5.93 -4.26
CA LYS A 278 -30.51 -5.94 -5.29
C LYS A 278 -31.71 -6.82 -4.93
N LYS A 279 -31.62 -7.63 -3.87
CA LYS A 279 -32.67 -8.59 -3.45
C LYS A 279 -33.63 -7.98 -2.43
N GLU A 280 -34.75 -8.66 -2.19
CA GLU A 280 -35.71 -8.27 -1.15
C GLU A 280 -35.10 -8.36 0.27
N GLU A 281 -34.22 -9.33 0.51
CA GLU A 281 -33.54 -9.57 1.81
C GLU A 281 -32.28 -8.69 2.01
N LYS A 282 -32.26 -7.50 1.39
CA LYS A 282 -31.11 -6.60 1.47
C LYS A 282 -30.89 -6.02 2.87
N VAL A 283 -29.68 -5.56 3.14
CA VAL A 283 -29.36 -4.77 4.33
C VAL A 283 -30.05 -3.41 4.23
N ASN A 284 -30.76 -3.03 5.28
CA ASN A 284 -31.44 -1.73 5.36
C ASN A 284 -30.56 -0.73 6.11
N PHE A 285 -30.19 0.36 5.44
CA PHE A 285 -29.31 1.40 6.00
C PHE A 285 -30.12 2.51 6.66
N VAL A 286 -29.65 3.02 7.81
CA VAL A 286 -30.24 4.18 8.48
C VAL A 286 -29.17 5.24 8.71
N PRO A 287 -29.26 6.44 8.08
CA PRO A 287 -30.23 6.83 7.06
C PRO A 287 -29.99 6.16 5.68
N ASP A 288 -31.07 5.99 4.90
CA ASP A 288 -31.08 5.30 3.59
C ASP A 288 -30.02 5.79 2.60
N ARG A 289 -29.63 7.08 2.69
CA ARG A 289 -28.59 7.65 1.81
C ARG A 289 -27.25 6.92 1.86
N PHE A 290 -26.94 6.25 2.98
CA PHE A 290 -25.68 5.52 3.14
C PHE A 290 -25.60 4.27 2.27
N GLU A 291 -26.73 3.73 1.79
CA GLU A 291 -26.72 2.64 0.81
C GLU A 291 -26.00 3.06 -0.47
N LYS A 292 -26.20 4.31 -0.92
CA LYS A 292 -25.51 4.83 -2.11
C LYS A 292 -24.00 4.96 -1.90
N THR A 293 -23.59 5.43 -0.72
CA THR A 293 -22.16 5.52 -0.36
C THR A 293 -21.52 4.13 -0.30
N TYR A 294 -22.22 3.17 0.30
CA TYR A 294 -21.77 1.78 0.35
C TYR A 294 -21.63 1.16 -1.04
N LEU A 295 -22.65 1.28 -1.91
CA LEU A 295 -22.61 0.75 -3.27
C LEU A 295 -21.50 1.40 -4.09
N HIS A 296 -21.35 2.72 -4.03
CA HIS A 296 -20.28 3.43 -4.72
C HIS A 296 -18.89 2.95 -4.26
N TRP A 297 -18.72 2.66 -2.97
CA TRP A 297 -17.47 2.10 -2.46
C TRP A 297 -17.22 0.67 -2.97
N MET A 298 -18.24 -0.20 -2.95
CA MET A 298 -18.14 -1.57 -3.46
C MET A 298 -17.84 -1.62 -4.96
N GLU A 299 -18.44 -0.72 -5.76
CA GLU A 299 -18.26 -0.65 -7.22
C GLU A 299 -16.83 -0.26 -7.63
N ASN A 300 -16.10 0.44 -6.76
CA ASN A 300 -14.75 0.96 -7.04
C ASN A 300 -13.68 0.33 -6.16
N ILE A 301 -13.99 -0.80 -5.53
CA ILE A 301 -13.06 -1.45 -4.59
C ILE A 301 -11.85 -2.02 -5.32
N ARG A 302 -10.70 -2.03 -4.64
CA ARG A 302 -9.46 -2.66 -5.11
C ARG A 302 -9.12 -3.83 -4.20
N ASP A 303 -8.20 -4.68 -4.65
CA ASP A 303 -7.70 -5.79 -3.85
C ASP A 303 -7.07 -5.27 -2.55
N TRP A 304 -7.46 -5.88 -1.44
CA TRP A 304 -7.17 -5.37 -0.11
C TRP A 304 -5.87 -5.96 0.41
N CYS A 305 -4.86 -5.10 0.65
CA CYS A 305 -3.64 -5.48 1.34
C CYS A 305 -3.93 -5.82 2.81
N ILE A 306 -3.76 -7.10 3.18
CA ILE A 306 -4.09 -7.63 4.51
C ILE A 306 -2.89 -7.89 5.41
N SER A 307 -1.66 -7.85 4.88
CA SER A 307 -0.44 -8.00 5.68
C SER A 307 0.05 -6.65 6.22
N ARG A 308 0.69 -6.70 7.39
CA ARG A 308 1.25 -5.55 8.11
C ARG A 308 2.57 -5.94 8.77
N GLN A 309 3.57 -5.07 8.68
CA GLN A 309 4.90 -5.25 9.28
C GLN A 309 4.92 -4.76 10.73
N LEU A 310 3.88 -5.17 11.49
CA LEU A 310 3.71 -4.84 12.89
C LEU A 310 4.02 -6.06 13.75
N TRP A 311 4.36 -5.81 15.02
CA TRP A 311 4.58 -6.91 15.97
C TRP A 311 3.29 -7.36 16.65
N TRP A 312 2.32 -6.45 16.80
CA TRP A 312 1.01 -6.70 17.40
C TRP A 312 -0.04 -7.01 16.33
N GLY A 313 -0.65 -8.19 16.42
CA GLY A 313 -1.69 -8.65 15.51
C GLY A 313 -1.66 -10.16 15.35
N HIS A 314 -2.60 -10.70 14.57
CA HIS A 314 -2.63 -12.13 14.26
C HIS A 314 -1.53 -12.45 13.26
N ARG A 315 -0.56 -13.29 13.62
CA ARG A 315 0.45 -13.74 12.65
C ARG A 315 -0.21 -14.46 11.48
N ILE A 316 0.26 -14.17 10.28
CA ILE A 316 -0.23 -14.82 9.07
C ILE A 316 0.10 -16.33 9.16
N PRO A 317 -0.87 -17.23 8.93
CA PRO A 317 -0.66 -18.67 8.99
C PRO A 317 -0.06 -19.18 7.68
N ALA A 318 1.12 -18.64 7.34
CA ALA A 318 1.93 -18.99 6.19
C ALA A 318 3.37 -19.24 6.64
N TRP A 319 4.03 -20.21 6.02
CA TRP A 319 5.40 -20.61 6.31
C TRP A 319 6.19 -20.73 5.01
N TYR A 320 7.46 -20.35 5.07
CA TYR A 320 8.40 -20.46 3.96
C TYR A 320 9.50 -21.45 4.32
N HIS A 321 9.78 -22.39 3.42
CA HIS A 321 10.92 -23.27 3.56
C HIS A 321 12.21 -22.48 3.34
N LYS A 322 13.15 -22.54 4.30
CA LYS A 322 14.36 -21.71 4.35
C LYS A 322 15.28 -21.89 3.13
N GLU A 323 15.37 -23.09 2.58
CA GLU A 323 16.22 -23.39 1.41
C GLU A 323 15.50 -23.23 0.07
N THR A 324 14.30 -23.81 -0.10
CA THR A 324 13.59 -23.86 -1.39
C THR A 324 12.71 -22.64 -1.66
N GLY A 325 12.34 -21.88 -0.62
CA GLY A 325 11.35 -20.82 -0.71
C GLY A 325 9.91 -21.31 -0.91
N GLU A 326 9.66 -22.62 -0.77
CA GLU A 326 8.33 -23.20 -0.86
C GLU A 326 7.38 -22.57 0.18
N LEU A 327 6.17 -22.24 -0.24
CA LEU A 327 5.13 -21.63 0.59
C LEU A 327 4.13 -22.69 1.07
N HIS A 328 3.95 -22.78 2.38
CA HIS A 328 2.92 -23.57 3.03
C HIS A 328 1.93 -22.65 3.73
N VAL A 329 0.63 -22.84 3.53
CA VAL A 329 -0.45 -22.13 4.25
C VAL A 329 -1.35 -23.17 4.90
N GLY A 330 -1.58 -23.04 6.20
CA GLY A 330 -2.26 -24.07 6.99
C GLY A 330 -2.66 -23.60 8.38
N LEU A 331 -3.58 -24.31 9.03
CA LEU A 331 -4.01 -23.98 10.40
C LEU A 331 -2.91 -24.25 11.44
N GLU A 332 -2.07 -25.24 11.14
CA GLU A 332 -0.96 -25.71 11.93
C GLU A 332 0.35 -25.51 11.19
N ALA A 333 1.43 -25.34 11.93
CA ALA A 333 2.76 -25.24 11.35
C ALA A 333 3.21 -26.58 10.74
N PRO A 334 4.08 -26.56 9.71
CA PRO A 334 4.77 -27.78 9.26
C PRO A 334 5.47 -28.50 10.42
N GLU A 335 5.46 -29.84 10.40
CA GLU A 335 6.10 -30.65 11.45
C GLU A 335 7.60 -30.36 11.59
N ASP A 336 8.25 -29.99 10.49
CA ASP A 336 9.66 -29.62 10.43
C ASP A 336 9.88 -28.13 10.76
N SER A 337 9.77 -27.78 12.04
CA SER A 337 9.94 -26.40 12.48
C SER A 337 11.35 -25.82 12.27
N GLU A 338 12.37 -26.66 12.01
CA GLU A 338 13.74 -26.19 11.79
C GLU A 338 13.93 -25.64 10.38
N ASN A 339 13.28 -26.24 9.38
CA ASN A 339 13.40 -25.83 7.98
C ASN A 339 12.32 -24.85 7.51
N TRP A 340 11.26 -24.66 8.32
CA TRP A 340 10.16 -23.75 7.99
C TRP A 340 10.15 -22.52 8.90
N GLU A 341 10.03 -21.34 8.30
CA GLU A 341 9.88 -20.08 9.02
C GLU A 341 8.52 -19.48 8.75
N GLN A 342 7.77 -19.18 9.82
CA GLN A 342 6.47 -18.53 9.69
C GLN A 342 6.64 -17.08 9.23
N ASP A 343 5.76 -16.63 8.35
CA ASP A 343 5.64 -15.24 7.92
C ASP A 343 5.67 -14.28 9.12
N THR A 344 6.56 -13.29 9.06
CA THR A 344 6.77 -12.35 10.16
C THR A 344 5.64 -11.34 10.28
N ASP A 345 4.88 -11.15 9.20
CA ASP A 345 3.80 -10.20 9.13
C ASP A 345 2.60 -10.64 9.98
N VAL A 346 1.83 -9.63 10.37
CA VAL A 346 0.54 -9.80 11.02
C VAL A 346 -0.59 -9.32 10.11
N LEU A 347 -1.78 -9.82 10.36
CA LEU A 347 -2.98 -9.40 9.65
C LEU A 347 -3.42 -8.02 10.11
N ASP A 348 -3.94 -7.26 9.15
CA ASP A 348 -4.67 -6.02 9.37
C ASP A 348 -5.76 -6.20 10.46
N THR A 349 -5.87 -5.23 11.37
CA THR A 349 -6.91 -5.21 12.41
C THR A 349 -8.32 -5.25 11.78
N TRP A 350 -8.49 -4.67 10.59
CA TRP A 350 -9.75 -4.74 9.85
C TRP A 350 -10.09 -6.17 9.39
N PHE A 351 -9.09 -7.03 9.16
CA PHE A 351 -9.27 -8.45 8.82
C PHE A 351 -9.92 -9.23 9.95
N SER A 352 -9.44 -9.06 11.19
CA SER A 352 -10.06 -9.72 12.34
C SER A 352 -11.39 -9.09 12.73
N SER A 353 -11.51 -7.76 12.62
CA SER A 353 -12.74 -7.03 12.95
C SER A 353 -13.90 -7.36 12.00
N ALA A 354 -13.62 -7.64 10.72
CA ALA A 354 -14.63 -8.07 9.76
C ALA A 354 -15.33 -9.39 10.16
N LEU A 355 -14.72 -10.19 11.03
CA LEU A 355 -15.25 -11.48 11.47
C LEU A 355 -16.15 -11.39 12.72
N TRP A 356 -16.32 -10.19 13.27
CA TRP A 356 -17.06 -9.97 14.52
C TRP A 356 -18.47 -10.60 14.58
N PRO A 357 -19.30 -10.54 13.50
CA PRO A 357 -20.62 -11.15 13.51
C PRO A 357 -20.60 -12.69 13.66
N PHE A 358 -19.47 -13.33 13.35
CA PHE A 358 -19.31 -14.78 13.40
C PHE A 358 -18.57 -15.22 14.67
N SER A 359 -17.45 -14.58 14.97
CA SER A 359 -16.55 -14.99 16.06
C SER A 359 -17.15 -14.79 17.45
N THR A 360 -18.03 -13.80 17.61
CA THR A 360 -18.79 -13.58 18.86
C THR A 360 -19.87 -14.64 19.09
N MET A 361 -20.28 -15.34 18.03
CA MET A 361 -21.33 -16.37 18.03
C MET A 361 -20.77 -17.80 18.10
N GLY A 362 -19.48 -17.98 18.37
CA GLY A 362 -18.84 -19.30 18.56
C GLY A 362 -18.12 -19.83 17.32
N TRP A 363 -18.35 -19.27 16.13
CA TRP A 363 -17.62 -19.67 14.92
C TRP A 363 -16.10 -19.41 15.09
N PRO A 364 -15.21 -20.34 14.71
CA PRO A 364 -15.41 -21.46 13.79
C PRO A 364 -15.89 -22.76 14.43
N ASP A 365 -16.10 -22.77 15.75
CA ASP A 365 -16.66 -23.93 16.43
C ASP A 365 -18.18 -23.97 16.21
N VAL A 366 -18.62 -24.88 15.34
CA VAL A 366 -20.04 -25.10 15.02
C VAL A 366 -20.78 -25.90 16.10
N THR A 367 -20.08 -26.31 17.16
CA THR A 367 -20.63 -27.08 18.30
C THR A 367 -20.75 -26.26 19.59
N ALA A 368 -20.24 -25.02 19.59
CA ALA A 368 -20.17 -24.12 20.74
C ALA A 368 -21.50 -23.48 21.16
#